data_AF-A0AAV9CBN5-F1
#
_entry.id   AF-A0AAV9CBN5-F1
#
_cell.length_a   1.000
_cell.length_b   1.000
_cell.length_c   1.000
_cell.angle_alpha   90.00
_cell.angle_beta   90.00
_cell.angle_gamma   90.00
#
_symmetry.space_group_name_H-M   'P 1'
#
loop_
_entity.id
_entity.type
_entity.pdbx_description
1 polymer ?
#
loop_
_entity_poly.entity_id
_entity_poly.type
_entity_poly.pdbx_seq_one_letter_code
_entity_poly.pdbx_strand_id
1 'polypeptide(L)'
;MELEVVHADILLPPVLGFKKIQMADKYPKGQSRGRHWKHLKQILQAENYLNYPANEPNYINIESPPSMYPPKKFCDITGFETPYTDPRTSIRYANTEVFRRVRSLPNEYVQRYLSLRNAAVVLR
;
A
#
# COMPACT_ATOMS: atom_id res chain seq x y z
N MET A 1 7.87 -21.85 -26.43
CA MET A 1 7.48 -20.48 -26.00
C MET A 1 8.77 -19.69 -26.02
N GLU A 2 8.85 -18.64 -26.82
CA GLU A 2 10.10 -17.95 -27.11
C GLU A 2 10.71 -17.33 -25.85
N LEU A 3 12.04 -17.44 -25.72
CA LEU A 3 12.79 -17.03 -24.51
C LEU A 3 12.62 -15.54 -24.18
N GLU A 4 12.35 -14.72 -25.19
CA GLU A 4 12.13 -13.27 -25.04
C GLU A 4 10.83 -12.94 -24.30
N VAL A 5 9.79 -13.76 -24.48
CA VAL A 5 8.48 -13.58 -23.82
C VAL A 5 8.54 -13.95 -22.34
N VAL A 6 9.47 -14.82 -21.95
CA VAL A 6 9.70 -15.23 -20.55
C VAL A 6 10.48 -14.16 -19.77
N HIS A 7 11.30 -13.36 -20.46
CA HIS A 7 12.09 -12.28 -19.87
C HIS A 7 11.33 -10.97 -19.70
N ALA A 8 10.17 -10.83 -20.35
CA ALA A 8 9.29 -9.71 -20.11
C ALA A 8 8.58 -9.93 -18.77
N ASP A 9 8.82 -9.04 -17.80
CA ASP A 9 8.11 -8.94 -16.50
C ASP A 9 6.58 -8.69 -16.62
N ILE A 10 6.04 -8.84 -17.83
CA ILE A 10 4.64 -8.69 -18.20
C ILE A 10 3.85 -9.97 -17.86
N LEU A 11 4.52 -11.12 -17.76
CA LEU A 11 3.87 -12.39 -17.40
C LEU A 11 4.12 -12.74 -15.94
N LEU A 12 3.04 -13.11 -15.22
CA LEU A 12 3.17 -13.70 -13.89
C LEU A 12 4.08 -14.93 -13.97
N PRO A 13 5.11 -15.03 -13.11
CA PRO A 13 6.02 -16.16 -13.16
C PRO A 13 5.26 -17.47 -12.88
N PRO A 14 5.62 -18.58 -13.55
CA PRO A 14 4.94 -19.86 -13.39
C PRO A 14 5.13 -20.44 -11.98
N VAL A 15 6.15 -19.97 -11.26
CA VAL A 15 6.49 -20.32 -9.89
C VAL A 15 6.54 -19.02 -9.08
N LEU A 16 5.74 -18.94 -8.02
CA LEU A 16 5.76 -17.83 -7.07
C LEU A 16 6.56 -18.26 -5.85
N GLY A 17 7.73 -17.67 -5.59
CA GLY A 17 8.61 -18.08 -4.48
C GLY A 17 7.92 -18.13 -3.11
N PHE A 18 7.00 -17.19 -2.88
CA PHE A 18 6.20 -17.11 -1.66
C PHE A 18 5.17 -18.24 -1.48
N LYS A 19 4.90 -19.07 -2.51
CA LYS A 19 3.84 -20.09 -2.49
C LYS A 19 4.43 -21.50 -2.48
N LYS A 20 4.30 -22.24 -1.39
CA LYS A 20 4.84 -23.62 -1.31
C LYS A 20 4.20 -24.59 -2.30
N ILE A 21 2.89 -24.44 -2.52
CA ILE A 21 2.11 -25.31 -3.41
C ILE A 21 1.93 -24.58 -4.73
N GLN A 22 2.81 -24.85 -5.69
CA GLN A 22 2.69 -24.23 -7.00
C GLN A 22 1.43 -24.74 -7.70
N MET A 23 0.86 -23.86 -8.55
CA MET A 23 -0.24 -24.24 -9.43
C MET A 23 0.16 -25.45 -10.30
N ALA A 24 1.43 -25.52 -10.69
CA ALA A 24 2.00 -26.59 -11.50
C ALA A 24 2.07 -27.95 -10.78
N ASP A 25 2.46 -27.98 -9.51
CA ASP A 25 2.69 -29.23 -8.77
C ASP A 25 1.39 -29.99 -8.49
N LYS A 26 0.29 -29.24 -8.26
CA LYS A 26 -1.00 -29.83 -7.89
C LYS A 26 -1.84 -30.24 -9.10
N TYR A 27 -1.51 -29.75 -10.29
CA TYR A 27 -2.26 -29.98 -11.52
C TYR A 27 -1.32 -30.30 -12.69
N PRO A 28 -0.74 -31.51 -12.74
CA PRO A 28 -0.07 -31.97 -13.94
C PRO A 28 -1.08 -31.91 -15.11
N LYS A 29 -0.67 -31.33 -16.23
CA LYS A 29 -1.54 -31.13 -17.40
C LYS A 29 -2.20 -32.47 -17.77
N GLY A 30 -3.54 -32.52 -17.73
CA GLY A 30 -4.33 -33.70 -18.10
C GLY A 30 -5.29 -34.23 -17.03
N GLN A 31 -5.18 -33.83 -15.76
CA GLN A 31 -6.16 -34.23 -14.73
C GLN A 31 -7.15 -33.10 -14.41
N SER A 32 -8.39 -33.24 -14.90
CA SER A 32 -9.53 -32.38 -14.54
C SER A 32 -10.10 -32.76 -13.16
N ARG A 33 -9.27 -32.72 -12.10
CA ARG A 33 -9.81 -32.76 -10.74
C ARG A 33 -10.29 -31.35 -10.40
N GLY A 34 -11.58 -31.23 -10.09
CA GLY A 34 -12.29 -29.97 -9.86
C GLY A 34 -11.42 -28.95 -9.12
N ARG A 35 -11.22 -27.79 -9.73
CA ARG A 35 -10.45 -26.69 -9.15
C ARG A 35 -11.17 -26.20 -7.91
N HIS A 36 -10.80 -26.72 -6.75
CA HIS A 36 -11.28 -26.19 -5.48
C HIS A 36 -10.40 -24.99 -5.09
N TRP A 37 -10.97 -23.79 -5.20
CA TRP A 37 -10.33 -22.56 -4.75
C TRP A 37 -10.23 -22.57 -3.22
N LYS A 38 -9.00 -22.55 -2.69
CA LYS A 38 -8.78 -22.40 -1.26
C LYS A 38 -8.96 -20.93 -0.87
N HIS A 39 -9.62 -20.68 0.25
CA HIS A 39 -9.67 -19.34 0.83
C HIS A 39 -8.30 -18.94 1.39
N LEU A 40 -8.03 -17.63 1.46
CA LEU A 40 -6.76 -17.11 1.98
C LEU A 40 -6.44 -17.69 3.37
N LYS A 41 -7.41 -17.75 4.28
CA LYS A 41 -7.23 -18.34 5.61
C LYS A 41 -6.71 -19.79 5.56
N GLN A 42 -7.20 -20.61 4.63
CA GLN A 42 -6.74 -21.99 4.44
C GLN A 42 -5.35 -22.07 3.81
N ILE A 43 -4.98 -21.07 3.00
CA ILE A 43 -3.64 -20.95 2.42
C ILE A 43 -2.64 -20.57 3.52
N LEU A 44 -2.95 -19.52 4.30
CA LEU A 44 -2.11 -19.07 5.41
C LEU A 44 -1.86 -20.19 6.43
N GLN A 45 -2.87 -21.02 6.73
CA GLN A 45 -2.71 -22.17 7.62
C GLN A 45 -1.89 -23.31 7.02
N ALA A 46 -1.94 -23.51 5.69
CA ALA A 46 -1.18 -24.56 5.02
C ALA A 46 0.28 -24.17 4.79
N GLU A 47 0.57 -22.88 4.80
CA GLU A 47 1.92 -22.33 4.68
C GLU A 47 2.58 -22.32 6.05
N ASN A 48 3.40 -23.35 6.31
CA ASN A 48 4.18 -23.43 7.53
C ASN A 48 5.31 -22.37 7.53
N TYR A 49 4.98 -21.10 7.81
CA TYR A 49 5.88 -19.94 7.77
C TYR A 49 7.17 -20.12 8.58
N LEU A 50 7.15 -20.94 9.62
CA LEU A 50 8.34 -21.28 10.43
C LEU A 50 9.47 -21.96 9.62
N ASN A 51 9.16 -22.59 8.49
CA ASN A 51 10.16 -23.24 7.63
C ASN A 51 10.69 -22.32 6.53
N TYR A 52 10.20 -21.09 6.42
CA TYR A 52 10.66 -20.15 5.41
C TYR A 52 11.87 -19.37 5.92
N PRO A 53 12.87 -19.10 5.06
CA PRO A 53 13.93 -18.17 5.39
C PRO A 53 13.35 -16.77 5.61
N ALA A 54 13.87 -16.04 6.60
CA ALA A 54 13.38 -14.72 6.96
C ALA A 54 13.46 -13.68 5.82
N ASN A 55 14.33 -13.92 4.83
CA ASN A 55 14.56 -13.02 3.70
C ASN A 55 13.58 -13.22 2.54
N GLU A 56 12.71 -14.22 2.60
CA GLU A 56 11.78 -14.50 1.49
C GLU A 56 10.41 -13.84 1.75
N PRO A 57 9.83 -13.16 0.73
CA PRO A 57 8.48 -12.65 0.84
C PRO A 57 7.49 -13.81 1.00
N ASN A 58 6.49 -13.61 1.85
CA ASN A 58 5.41 -14.50 2.22
C ASN A 58 4.13 -13.67 2.33
N TYR A 59 2.95 -14.32 2.32
CA TYR A 59 1.66 -13.61 2.28
C TYR A 59 1.43 -12.63 3.44
N ILE A 60 2.22 -12.70 4.51
CA ILE A 60 2.11 -11.84 5.69
C ILE A 60 3.08 -10.65 5.61
N ASN A 61 4.25 -10.81 4.98
CA ASN A 61 5.31 -9.79 4.92
C ASN A 61 5.47 -9.14 3.54
N ILE A 62 4.55 -9.37 2.60
CA ILE A 62 4.54 -8.73 1.26
C ILE A 62 4.32 -7.20 1.29
N GLU A 63 4.20 -6.60 2.48
CA GLU A 63 4.05 -5.15 2.62
C GLU A 63 5.24 -4.44 1.99
N SER A 64 4.95 -3.43 1.17
CA SER A 64 5.98 -2.64 0.53
C SER A 64 6.82 -1.90 1.58
N PRO A 65 8.14 -1.77 1.39
CA PRO A 65 8.95 -0.93 2.25
C PRO A 65 8.44 0.52 2.23
N PRO A 66 8.70 1.31 3.30
CA PRO A 66 8.34 2.72 3.32
C PRO A 66 9.02 3.49 2.18
N SER A 67 8.38 4.56 1.72
CA SER A 67 8.94 5.43 0.67
C SER A 67 10.30 5.98 1.08
N MET A 68 11.31 5.80 0.23
CA MET A 68 12.62 6.43 0.39
C MET A 68 12.63 7.92 0.02
N TYR A 69 11.70 8.35 -0.84
CA TYR A 69 11.64 9.73 -1.31
C TYR A 69 10.85 10.62 -0.36
N PRO A 70 11.30 11.87 -0.14
CA PRO A 70 10.56 12.81 0.70
C PRO A 70 9.17 13.10 0.09
N PRO A 71 8.12 13.15 0.92
CA PRO A 71 6.77 13.39 0.44
C PRO A 71 6.61 14.84 -0.03
N LYS A 72 6.00 15.04 -1.19
CA LYS A 72 5.59 16.37 -1.64
C LYS A 72 4.49 16.93 -0.73
N LYS A 73 4.55 18.23 -0.48
CA LYS A 73 3.59 18.93 0.37
C LYS A 73 2.59 19.68 -0.50
N PHE A 74 1.31 19.36 -0.33
CA PHE A 74 0.20 20.03 -1.00
C PHE A 74 -0.65 20.79 0.01
N CYS A 75 -1.29 21.85 -0.47
CA CYS A 75 -2.22 22.68 0.29
C CYS A 75 -3.49 21.87 0.58
N ASP A 76 -3.91 21.82 1.85
CA ASP A 76 -5.07 21.00 2.26
C ASP A 76 -6.41 21.52 1.72
N ILE A 77 -6.45 22.77 1.24
CA ILE A 77 -7.67 23.41 0.72
C ILE A 77 -7.70 23.42 -0.81
N THR A 78 -6.60 23.79 -1.47
CA THR A 78 -6.55 24.01 -2.91
C THR A 78 -5.84 22.91 -3.70
N GLY A 79 -5.05 22.04 -3.04
CA GLY A 79 -4.30 20.98 -3.71
C GLY A 79 -3.02 21.42 -4.44
N PHE A 80 -2.70 22.71 -4.50
CA PHE A 80 -1.43 23.18 -5.06
C PHE A 80 -0.23 22.81 -4.18
N GLU A 81 0.94 22.65 -4.80
CA GLU A 81 2.20 22.43 -4.06
C GLU A 81 2.48 23.63 -3.14
N THR A 82 2.91 23.35 -1.92
CA THR A 82 3.17 24.39 -0.93
C THR A 82 4.41 24.11 -0.08
N PRO A 83 5.28 25.12 0.11
CA PRO A 83 6.36 25.06 1.07
C PRO A 83 5.92 25.46 2.50
N TYR A 84 4.72 26.04 2.69
CA TYR A 84 4.32 26.70 3.94
C TYR A 84 3.33 25.88 4.78
N THR A 85 3.42 26.04 6.10
CA THR A 85 2.53 25.39 7.08
C THR A 85 2.29 26.34 8.24
N ASP A 86 1.04 26.48 8.68
CA ASP A 86 0.69 27.31 9.82
C ASP A 86 1.07 26.61 11.14
N PRO A 87 1.90 27.21 12.02
CA PRO A 87 2.32 26.57 13.27
C PRO A 87 1.18 26.37 14.27
N ARG A 88 0.09 27.14 14.15
CA ARG A 88 -1.06 27.04 15.08
C ARG A 88 -2.00 25.90 14.71
N THR A 89 -2.38 25.81 13.44
CA THR A 89 -3.37 24.82 12.95
C THR A 89 -2.72 23.60 12.28
N SER A 90 -1.41 23.62 12.00
CA SER A 90 -0.70 22.62 11.20
C SER A 90 -1.22 22.43 9.77
N ILE A 91 -2.08 23.33 9.28
CA ILE A 91 -2.61 23.33 7.91
C ILE A 91 -1.56 23.86 6.94
N ARG A 92 -1.45 23.20 5.78
CA ARG A 92 -0.58 23.58 4.67
C ARG A 92 -1.33 24.53 3.74
N TYR A 93 -0.72 25.66 3.39
CA TYR A 93 -1.36 26.71 2.56
C TYR A 93 -0.44 27.18 1.44
N ALA A 94 -0.95 27.43 0.24
CA ALA A 94 -0.13 27.90 -0.88
C ALA A 94 0.00 29.44 -0.94
N ASN A 95 -1.12 30.15 -0.72
CA ASN A 95 -1.22 31.60 -0.93
C ASN A 95 -1.65 32.33 0.35
N THR A 96 -1.45 33.66 0.38
CA THR A 96 -1.86 34.55 1.48
C THR A 96 -3.38 34.56 1.71
N GLU A 97 -4.18 34.46 0.65
CA GLU A 97 -5.64 34.37 0.73
C GLU A 97 -6.10 33.11 1.45
N VAL A 98 -5.47 31.98 1.14
CA VAL A 98 -5.74 30.69 1.79
C VAL A 98 -5.34 30.78 3.27
N PHE A 99 -4.20 31.39 3.58
CA PHE A 99 -3.78 31.60 4.96
C PHE A 99 -4.80 32.43 5.77
N ARG A 100 -5.34 33.51 5.19
CA ARG A 100 -6.40 34.30 5.83
C ARG A 100 -7.64 33.45 6.11
N ARG A 101 -8.05 32.62 5.15
CA ARG A 101 -9.18 31.69 5.32
C ARG A 101 -8.91 30.68 6.43
N VAL A 102 -7.72 30.06 6.46
CA VAL A 102 -7.31 29.10 7.48
C VAL A 102 -7.42 29.69 8.89
N ARG A 103 -7.01 30.96 9.08
CA ARG A 103 -7.13 31.62 10.39
C ARG A 103 -8.54 31.92 10.84
N SER A 104 -9.50 31.99 9.92
CA SER A 104 -10.93 32.17 10.21
C SER A 104 -11.69 30.87 10.43
N LEU A 105 -11.08 29.71 10.13
CA LEU A 105 -11.75 28.42 10.27
C LEU A 105 -11.88 28.01 11.75
N PRO A 106 -13.04 27.46 12.18
CA PRO A 106 -13.17 26.81 13.47
C PRO A 106 -12.29 25.56 13.60
N ASN A 107 -11.90 25.23 14.82
CA ASN A 107 -11.03 24.08 15.11
C ASN A 107 -11.61 22.73 14.60
N GLU A 108 -12.93 22.57 14.57
CA GLU A 108 -13.58 21.37 14.05
C GLU A 108 -13.25 21.15 12.56
N TYR A 109 -13.36 22.22 11.75
CA TYR A 109 -13.00 22.15 10.33
C TYR A 109 -11.51 21.90 10.15
N VAL A 110 -10.66 22.50 10.99
CA VAL A 110 -9.21 22.25 10.98
C VAL A 110 -8.93 20.76 11.18
N GLN A 111 -9.55 20.12 12.18
CA GLN A 111 -9.37 18.68 12.42
C GLN A 111 -9.90 17.83 11.26
N ARG A 112 -11.01 18.22 10.63
CA ARG A 112 -11.53 17.54 9.43
C ARG A 112 -10.53 17.60 8.28
N TYR A 113 -9.95 18.78 8.00
CA TYR A 113 -8.90 18.89 6.96
C TYR A 113 -7.65 18.08 7.31
N LEU A 114 -7.21 18.10 8.57
CA LEU A 114 -6.08 17.30 9.02
C LEU A 114 -6.35 15.78 8.92
N SER A 115 -7.58 15.33 9.16
CA SER A 115 -7.95 13.91 9.06
C SER A 115 -7.82 13.36 7.66
N LEU A 116 -8.04 14.17 6.62
CA LEU A 116 -7.89 13.75 5.23
C LEU A 116 -6.44 13.34 4.90
N ARG A 117 -5.47 13.97 5.59
CA ARG A 117 -4.03 13.66 5.47
C ARG A 117 -3.56 12.67 6.54
N ASN A 118 -4.45 12.12 7.38
CA ASN A 118 -4.10 11.32 8.55
C ASN A 118 -3.18 12.07 9.56
N ALA A 119 -3.35 13.38 9.70
CA ALA A 119 -2.61 14.21 10.67
C ALA A 119 -3.52 14.81 11.77
N ALA A 120 -4.76 14.32 11.90
CA ALA A 120 -5.67 14.77 12.95
C ALA A 120 -5.16 14.33 14.33
N VAL A 121 -5.27 15.22 15.31
CA VAL A 121 -4.85 14.93 16.69
C VAL A 121 -6.02 14.24 17.39
N VAL A 122 -5.90 12.92 17.56
CA VAL A 122 -6.85 12.13 18.36
C VAL A 122 -6.25 11.95 19.75
N LEU A 123 -6.81 12.63 20.74
CA LEU A 123 -6.50 12.36 22.15
C LEU A 123 -7.14 11.00 22.50
N ARG A 124 -6.31 10.03 22.89
CA ARG A 124 -6.73 8.70 23.35
C ARG A 124 -6.43 8.55 24.83
#